data_AF-A0A1N7JBA8-F1
#
_entry.id   AF-A0A1N7JBA8-F1
#
_cell.length_a   1.000
_cell.length_b   1.000
_cell.length_c   1.000
_cell.angle_alpha   90.00
_cell.angle_beta   90.00
_cell.angle_gamma   90.00
#
_symmetry.space_group_name_H-M   'P 1'
#
loop_
_entity.id
_entity.type
_entity.pdbx_description
1 polymer ?
#
loop_
_entity_poly.entity_id
_entity_poly.type
_entity_poly.pdbx_seq_one_letter_code
_entity_poly.pdbx_strand_id
1 'polypeptide(L)' 'MTCKICGAPVSDAECCSKACSVKLDCARIAWDRDARKIGVNGYYDQRYREHVRTNNSRGARVMLKEWNAAKAALGERP' A
#
# COMPACT_ATOMS: atom_id res chain seq x y z
N MET A 1 22.26 -12.33 -1.44
CA MET A 1 20.97 -11.66 -1.70
C MET A 1 21.11 -10.74 -2.91
N THR A 2 20.02 -10.11 -3.38
CA THR A 2 20.07 -9.07 -4.42
C THR A 2 19.52 -7.76 -3.89
N CYS A 3 20.05 -6.64 -4.39
CA CYS A 3 19.58 -5.31 -4.04
C CYS A 3 18.12 -5.16 -4.49
N LYS A 4 17.24 -4.75 -3.56
CA LYS A 4 15.80 -4.56 -3.81
C LYS A 4 15.46 -3.49 -4.85
N ILE A 5 16.42 -2.67 -5.26
CA ILE A 5 16.22 -1.57 -6.21
C ILE A 5 16.82 -1.86 -7.59
N CYS A 6 18.06 -2.35 -7.66
CA CYS A 6 18.76 -2.53 -8.95
C CYS A 6 19.11 -3.99 -9.26
N GLY A 7 18.82 -4.94 -8.37
CA GLY A 7 19.11 -6.36 -8.58
C GLY A 7 20.58 -6.77 -8.43
N ALA A 8 21.49 -5.82 -8.15
CA ALA A 8 22.91 -6.12 -7.96
C ALA A 8 23.14 -7.10 -6.78
N PRO A 9 24.16 -7.98 -6.84
CA PRO A 9 24.47 -8.90 -5.76
C PRO A 9 24.90 -8.13 -4.50
N VAL A 10 24.38 -8.57 -3.35
CA VAL A 10 24.67 -8.02 -2.01
C VAL A 10 24.81 -9.18 -1.03
N SER A 11 25.73 -9.07 -0.06
CA SER A 11 25.91 -10.08 0.97
C SER A 11 24.71 -10.10 1.90
N ASP A 12 24.62 -9.10 2.80
CA ASP A 12 23.66 -9.04 3.90
C ASP A 12 22.82 -7.75 3.93
N ALA A 13 23.05 -6.85 2.98
CA ALA A 13 22.33 -5.57 2.89
C ALA A 13 21.14 -5.64 1.94
N GLU A 14 20.05 -4.90 2.21
CA GLU A 14 18.92 -4.76 1.28
C GLU A 14 19.28 -3.97 0.01
N CYS A 15 20.35 -3.16 0.07
CA CYS A 15 20.77 -2.25 -0.98
C CYS A 15 22.29 -2.29 -1.20
N CYS A 16 22.72 -2.17 -2.46
CA CYS A 16 24.15 -2.19 -2.82
C CYS A 16 24.85 -0.84 -2.61
N SER A 17 24.10 0.25 -2.45
CA SER A 17 24.64 1.60 -2.30
C SER A 17 23.67 2.51 -1.55
N LYS A 18 24.20 3.63 -1.04
CA LYS A 18 23.40 4.69 -0.40
C LYS A 18 22.34 5.28 -1.33
N ALA A 19 22.64 5.36 -2.64
CA ALA A 19 21.66 5.81 -3.62
C ALA A 19 20.48 4.82 -3.73
N CYS A 20 20.74 3.52 -3.69
CA CYS A 20 19.69 2.51 -3.68
C CYS A 20 18.92 2.52 -2.35
N SER A 21 19.58 2.72 -1.21
CA SER A 21 18.89 2.79 0.09
C SER A 21 17.92 3.96 0.15
N VAL A 22 18.33 5.16 -0.31
CA VAL A 22 17.44 6.33 -0.37
C VAL A 22 16.24 6.07 -1.29
N LYS A 23 16.45 5.43 -2.45
CA LYS A 23 15.33 5.07 -3.34
C LYS A 23 14.37 4.08 -2.68
N LEU A 24 14.89 3.11 -1.94
CA LEU A 24 14.08 2.15 -1.18
C LEU A 24 13.27 2.86 -0.08
N ASP A 25 13.87 3.80 0.64
CA ASP A 25 13.19 4.59 1.65
C ASP A 25 12.07 5.45 1.03
N CYS A 26 12.33 6.09 -0.11
CA CYS A 26 11.29 6.82 -0.85
C CYS A 26 10.13 5.90 -1.27
N ALA A 27 10.42 4.70 -1.76
CA ALA A 27 9.40 3.72 -2.13
C ALA A 27 8.57 3.28 -0.92
N ARG A 28 9.23 3.03 0.22
CA ARG A 28 8.59 2.69 1.50
C ARG A 28 7.69 3.81 2.01
N ILE A 29 8.14 5.06 1.97
CA ILE A 29 7.34 6.22 2.37
C ILE A 29 6.10 6.37 1.47
N ALA A 30 6.27 6.20 0.15
CA ALA A 30 5.15 6.25 -0.78
C ALA A 30 4.13 5.14 -0.49
N TRP A 31 4.60 3.91 -0.27
CA TRP A 31 3.78 2.78 0.13
C TRP A 31 3.04 3.06 1.44
N ASP A 32 3.74 3.53 2.48
CA ASP A 32 3.16 3.83 3.80
C ASP A 32 2.08 4.92 3.71
N ARG A 33 2.27 5.93 2.85
CA ARG A 33 1.28 6.98 2.59
C ARG A 33 0.02 6.41 1.94
N ASP A 34 0.17 5.54 0.95
CA ASP A 34 -0.98 4.98 0.21
C ASP A 34 -1.69 3.91 1.06
N ALA A 35 -0.94 3.11 1.83
CA ALA A 35 -1.45 2.20 2.84
C ALA A 35 -2.36 2.90 3.86
N ARG A 36 -2.01 4.10 4.33
CA ARG A 36 -2.86 4.89 5.24
C ARG A 36 -4.19 5.31 4.62
N LYS A 37 -4.23 5.60 3.31
CA LYS A 37 -5.47 5.95 2.61
C LYS A 37 -6.38 4.75 2.43
N ILE A 38 -5.80 3.55 2.32
CA ILE A 38 -6.51 2.29 2.09
C ILE A 38 -6.80 1.56 3.42
N GLY A 39 -6.09 1.82 4.50
CA GLY A 39 -6.21 1.10 5.76
C GLY A 39 -7.54 1.30 6.50
N VAL A 40 -7.68 0.63 7.64
CA VAL A 40 -8.77 0.88 8.60
C VAL A 40 -8.66 2.35 9.06
N ASN A 41 -9.75 3.09 9.03
CA ASN A 41 -9.85 4.56 9.17
C ASN A 41 -9.31 5.39 7.98
N GLY A 42 -8.90 4.75 6.88
CA GLY A 42 -8.62 5.40 5.62
C GLY A 42 -9.89 5.77 4.84
N TYR A 43 -9.72 6.37 3.67
CA TYR A 43 -10.81 6.82 2.80
C TYR A 43 -11.81 5.71 2.50
N TYR A 44 -11.32 4.52 2.13
CA TYR A 44 -12.16 3.40 1.72
C TYR A 44 -12.99 2.84 2.89
N ASP A 45 -12.38 2.64 4.06
CA ASP A 45 -13.09 2.19 5.27
C ASP A 45 -14.14 3.22 5.71
N GLN A 46 -13.80 4.51 5.70
CA GLN A 46 -14.71 5.58 6.06
C GLN A 46 -15.96 5.60 5.14
N ARG A 47 -15.76 5.56 3.82
CA ARG A 47 -16.87 5.54 2.85
C ARG A 47 -17.69 4.27 2.90
N TYR A 48 -17.05 3.13 3.12
CA TYR A 48 -17.74 1.87 3.32
C TYR A 48 -18.67 1.95 4.55
N ARG A 49 -18.15 2.41 5.69
CA ARG A 49 -18.93 2.59 6.92
C ARG A 49 -20.08 3.59 6.76
N GLU A 50 -19.88 4.66 6.00
CA GLU A 50 -20.93 5.64 5.66
C GLU A 50 -22.09 4.96 4.92
N HIS A 51 -21.81 4.20 3.86
CA HIS A 51 -22.84 3.49 3.11
C HIS A 51 -23.56 2.43 3.94
N VAL A 52 -22.84 1.72 4.81
CA VAL A 52 -23.45 0.76 5.76
C VAL A 52 -24.38 1.49 6.73
N ARG A 53 -23.96 2.63 7.29
CA ARG A 53 -24.76 3.43 8.23
C ARG A 53 -26.05 3.95 7.61
N THR A 54 -26.04 4.30 6.32
CA THR A 54 -27.22 4.80 5.60
C THR A 54 -28.04 3.69 4.93
N ASN A 55 -27.82 2.41 5.28
CA ASN A 55 -28.48 1.25 4.66
C ASN A 55 -28.34 1.15 3.13
N ASN A 56 -27.32 1.78 2.54
CA ASN A 56 -27.04 1.70 1.11
C ASN A 56 -26.17 0.48 0.79
N SER A 57 -26.82 -0.69 0.74
CA SER A 57 -26.15 -1.98 0.52
C SER A 57 -25.42 -2.07 -0.84
N ARG A 58 -25.96 -1.42 -1.89
CA ARG A 58 -25.32 -1.35 -3.20
C ARG A 58 -24.03 -0.53 -3.14
N GLY A 59 -24.08 0.65 -2.54
CA GLY A 59 -22.91 1.52 -2.34
C GLY A 59 -21.82 0.85 -1.50
N ALA A 60 -22.21 0.20 -0.40
CA ALA A 60 -21.29 -0.53 0.46
C ALA A 60 -20.56 -1.66 -0.29
N ARG A 61 -21.29 -2.42 -1.13
CA ARG A 61 -20.70 -3.52 -1.93
C ARG A 61 -19.70 -3.01 -2.96
N VAL A 62 -20.04 -1.94 -3.68
CA VAL A 62 -19.12 -1.32 -4.65
C VAL A 62 -17.88 -0.80 -3.93
N MET A 63 -18.05 -0.08 -2.82
CA MET A 63 -16.93 0.46 -2.05
C MET A 63 -16.02 -0.65 -1.51
N LEU A 64 -16.58 -1.75 -1.00
CA LEU A 64 -15.80 -2.91 -0.54
C LEU A 64 -15.01 -3.58 -1.67
N LYS A 65 -15.59 -3.67 -2.87
CA LYS A 65 -14.89 -4.20 -4.05
C LYS A 65 -13.69 -3.33 -4.42
N GLU A 66 -13.89 -2.02 -4.54
CA GLU A 66 -12.81 -1.06 -4.83
C GLU A 66 -11.76 -1.06 -3.72
N TRP A 67 -12.18 -1.17 -2.47
CA TRP A 67 -11.28 -1.26 -1.33
C TRP A 67 -10.36 -2.49 -1.41
N ASN A 68 -10.92 -3.66 -1.71
CA ASN A 68 -10.15 -4.89 -1.86
C ASN A 68 -9.22 -4.84 -3.08
N ALA A 69 -9.66 -4.23 -4.19
CA ALA A 69 -8.81 -4.00 -5.35
C ALA A 69 -7.63 -3.08 -5.01
N ALA A 70 -7.86 -2.00 -4.26
CA ALA A 70 -6.80 -1.10 -3.80
C ALA A 70 -5.80 -1.79 -2.87
N LYS A 71 -6.27 -2.65 -1.95
CA LYS A 71 -5.39 -3.49 -1.12
C LYS A 71 -4.52 -4.42 -1.95
N ALA A 72 -5.11 -5.08 -2.95
CA ALA A 72 -4.38 -5.98 -3.84
C ALA A 72 -3.33 -5.23 -4.69
N ALA A 73 -3.69 -4.04 -5.19
CA ALA A 73 -2.79 -3.21 -6.00
C ALA A 73 -1.63 -2.61 -5.18
N LEU A 74 -1.87 -2.28 -3.90
CA LEU A 74 -0.83 -1.79 -2.99
C LEU A 74 0.27 -2.84 -2.75
N GLY A 75 -0.10 -4.12 -2.72
CA GLY A 75 0.83 -5.22 -2.59
C GLY A 75 1.65 -5.20 -1.29
N GLU A 76 2.75 -5.95 -1.30
CA GLU A 76 3.67 -6.01 -0.16
C GLU A 76 4.54 -4.75 -0.06
N ARG A 77 4.90 -4.41 1.18
CA ARG A 77 5.80 -3.29 1.43
C ARG A 77 7.22 -3.65 0.96
N PRO A 78 7.86 -2.81 0.13
CA PRO A 78 9.25 -3.02 -0.30
C PRO A 78 10.27 -3.09 0.85
#